data_AF-A0A7R9K8G8-F1
#
_entry.id   AF-A0A7R9K8G8-F1
#
_cell.length_a   1.000
_cell.length_b   1.000
_cell.length_c   1.000
_cell.angle_alpha   90.00
_cell.angle_beta   90.00
_cell.angle_gamma   90.00
#
_symmetry.space_group_name_H-M   'P 1'
#
loop_
_entity.id
_entity.type
_entity.pdbx_description
1 polymer ?
#
loop_
_entity_poly.entity_id
_entity_poly.type
_entity_poly.pdbx_seq_one_letter_code
_entity_poly.pdbx_strand_id
1 'polypeptide(L)'
;MGMKFVRGMSSVTRRNRIKNPAKSGSTGSTWDSKGSNTEVVFMGFLVGNDFIPHLPEMHIHEGALPILYKTYISVMPQMDGYINEGGTLNLKRFEKYMESLSSFDLEQFQETNADLKYFEGKTGRRPNEKERHSYKKQIKENGANPSPPETSLEKLVRESKEMIDTSSLSSNSDSTDSEDDRDDDGMLMDEFSQHKRNYYMNKLEYEKVNGEVLRSQAEGYVRAIQWNLNYYYNGVCSWSWYYPHNYAPYISDIKNFADLKLEFDLAKPFRPFEQLLAVLPAAR
;
A
#
# COMPACT_ATOMS: atom_id res chain seq x y z
N MET A 1 -33.06 -34.63 44.66
CA MET A 1 -33.52 -33.29 44.25
C MET A 1 -32.38 -32.64 43.45
N GLY A 2 -32.37 -32.76 42.12
CA GLY A 2 -31.28 -32.30 41.25
C GLY A 2 -31.61 -30.97 40.58
N MET A 3 -30.77 -29.95 40.77
CA MET A 3 -30.89 -28.65 40.10
C MET A 3 -30.42 -28.77 38.64
N LYS A 4 -31.32 -28.44 37.70
CA LYS A 4 -31.01 -28.29 36.27
C LYS A 4 -30.52 -26.86 36.00
N PHE A 5 -29.30 -26.73 35.47
CA PHE A 5 -28.78 -25.47 34.96
C PHE A 5 -29.40 -25.15 33.59
N VAL A 6 -29.79 -23.89 33.43
CA VAL A 6 -30.52 -23.33 32.27
C VAL A 6 -29.58 -23.13 31.07
N ARG A 7 -30.12 -23.45 29.88
CA ARG A 7 -29.48 -23.31 28.57
C ARG A 7 -29.36 -21.84 28.12
N GLY A 8 -28.18 -21.49 27.62
CA GLY A 8 -27.97 -20.82 26.33
C GLY A 8 -28.45 -19.37 26.16
N MET A 9 -27.57 -18.40 26.44
CA MET A 9 -27.62 -17.08 25.81
C MET A 9 -26.87 -17.14 24.47
N SER A 10 -27.63 -17.05 23.38
CA SER A 10 -27.11 -16.92 22.01
C SER A 10 -26.52 -15.52 21.83
N SER A 11 -25.24 -15.46 21.43
CA SER A 11 -24.57 -14.22 21.08
C SER A 11 -25.07 -13.67 19.74
N VAL A 12 -25.22 -12.35 19.71
CA VAL A 12 -25.54 -11.53 18.55
C VAL A 12 -24.31 -11.45 17.65
N THR A 13 -24.45 -11.72 16.36
CA THR A 13 -23.56 -11.15 15.33
C THR A 13 -24.42 -10.75 14.13
N ARG A 14 -24.79 -9.47 14.08
CA ARG A 14 -25.42 -8.86 12.89
C ARG A 14 -24.37 -8.83 11.78
N ARG A 15 -24.46 -9.78 10.83
CA ARG A 15 -23.82 -9.65 9.52
C ARG A 15 -24.53 -8.53 8.76
N ASN A 16 -23.93 -7.34 8.72
CA ASN A 16 -24.34 -6.32 7.75
C ASN A 16 -23.99 -6.84 6.36
N ARG A 17 -25.02 -7.23 5.62
CA ARG A 17 -24.95 -7.76 4.27
C ARG A 17 -24.63 -6.60 3.32
N ILE A 18 -23.43 -6.57 2.76
CA ILE A 18 -23.08 -5.69 1.63
C ILE A 18 -24.00 -6.09 0.47
N LYS A 19 -24.82 -5.15 0.00
CA LYS A 19 -25.73 -5.39 -1.14
C LYS A 19 -24.94 -5.18 -2.44
N ASN A 20 -24.91 -6.20 -3.29
CA ASN A 20 -24.39 -6.13 -4.66
C ASN A 20 -25.19 -5.10 -5.50
N PRO A 21 -24.55 -4.07 -6.09
CA PRO A 21 -25.22 -3.16 -7.01
C PRO A 21 -25.21 -3.62 -8.48
N ALA A 22 -24.61 -4.75 -8.82
CA ALA A 22 -24.49 -5.20 -10.21
C ALA A 22 -25.72 -5.99 -10.69
N LYS A 23 -26.78 -5.28 -11.13
CA LYS A 23 -27.75 -5.80 -12.09
C LYS A 23 -28.16 -4.71 -13.08
N SER A 24 -27.36 -4.52 -14.13
CA SER A 24 -27.85 -4.21 -15.48
C SER A 24 -26.68 -4.30 -16.47
N GLY A 25 -26.86 -5.02 -17.58
CA GLY A 25 -25.86 -5.15 -18.66
C GLY A 25 -25.59 -6.60 -19.04
N SER A 26 -26.02 -6.99 -20.24
CA SER A 26 -25.90 -8.33 -20.80
C SER A 26 -24.47 -8.67 -21.21
N THR A 27 -23.78 -9.45 -20.38
CA THR A 27 -22.64 -10.29 -20.79
C THR A 27 -22.82 -11.64 -20.11
N GLY A 28 -22.76 -12.73 -20.89
CA GLY A 28 -23.14 -14.10 -20.51
C GLY A 28 -22.25 -14.80 -19.45
N SER A 29 -21.70 -14.09 -18.49
CA SER A 29 -20.97 -14.66 -17.35
C SER A 29 -21.91 -14.70 -16.14
N THR A 30 -22.34 -15.90 -15.73
CA THR A 30 -23.10 -16.09 -14.50
C THR A 30 -22.19 -15.94 -13.30
N TRP A 31 -22.01 -14.70 -12.85
CA TRP A 31 -21.26 -14.39 -11.63
C TRP A 31 -22.03 -14.93 -10.41
N ASP A 32 -21.40 -15.81 -9.65
CA ASP A 32 -22.00 -16.42 -8.47
C ASP A 32 -21.55 -15.74 -7.17
N SER A 33 -22.37 -15.87 -6.13
CA SER A 33 -22.08 -15.24 -4.83
C SER A 33 -20.85 -15.83 -4.14
N LYS A 34 -20.39 -17.02 -4.56
CA LYS A 34 -19.22 -17.67 -3.98
C LYS A 34 -17.93 -17.05 -4.50
N GLY A 35 -17.81 -16.85 -5.82
CA GLY A 35 -16.69 -16.14 -6.43
C GLY A 35 -16.57 -14.70 -5.91
N SER A 36 -17.69 -14.01 -5.66
CA SER A 36 -17.63 -12.68 -5.06
C SER A 36 -16.98 -12.64 -3.66
N ASN A 37 -17.09 -13.70 -2.87
CA ASN A 37 -16.45 -13.75 -1.54
C ASN A 37 -14.95 -14.08 -1.64
N THR A 38 -14.56 -14.92 -2.59
CA THR A 38 -13.15 -15.30 -2.80
C THR A 38 -12.29 -14.13 -3.28
N GLU A 39 -12.90 -13.21 -4.04
CA GLU A 39 -12.27 -11.96 -4.49
C GLU A 39 -12.01 -10.99 -3.33
N VAL A 40 -12.94 -10.87 -2.37
CA VAL A 40 -12.74 -10.03 -1.18
C VAL A 40 -11.60 -10.57 -0.31
N VAL A 41 -11.48 -11.89 -0.18
CA VAL A 41 -10.35 -12.53 0.52
C VAL A 41 -9.03 -12.22 -0.19
N PHE A 42 -9.00 -12.33 -1.52
CA PHE A 42 -7.85 -11.97 -2.34
C PHE A 42 -7.44 -10.49 -2.14
N MET A 43 -8.39 -9.55 -2.16
CA MET A 43 -8.12 -8.13 -1.88
C MET A 43 -7.52 -7.93 -0.48
N GLY A 44 -7.95 -8.72 0.51
CA GLY A 44 -7.38 -8.72 1.85
C GLY A 44 -5.88 -9.01 1.87
N PHE A 45 -5.38 -9.88 0.97
CA PHE A 45 -3.94 -10.17 0.91
C PHE A 45 -3.10 -8.98 0.43
N LEU A 46 -3.66 -8.08 -0.37
CA LEU A 46 -2.96 -6.90 -0.90
C LEU A 46 -2.79 -5.78 0.15
N VAL A 47 -3.69 -5.70 1.13
CA VAL A 47 -3.61 -4.70 2.22
C VAL A 47 -2.63 -5.12 3.32
N GLY A 48 -2.08 -6.32 3.24
CA GLY A 48 -1.12 -6.87 4.20
C GLY A 48 -1.63 -8.15 4.86
N ASN A 49 -0.71 -9.06 5.09
CA ASN A 49 -0.94 -10.35 5.72
C ASN A 49 0.33 -10.81 6.44
N ASP A 50 0.27 -11.91 7.18
CA ASP A 50 1.39 -12.39 7.98
C ASP A 50 2.64 -12.77 7.17
N PHE A 51 2.49 -13.03 5.86
CA PHE A 51 3.56 -13.54 4.99
C PHE A 51 4.15 -12.49 4.04
N ILE A 52 3.42 -11.39 3.78
CA ILE A 52 3.80 -10.38 2.80
C ILE A 52 3.51 -8.99 3.38
N PRO A 53 4.46 -8.04 3.27
CA PRO A 53 4.21 -6.66 3.62
C PRO A 53 3.06 -6.07 2.79
N HIS A 54 2.33 -5.13 3.38
CA HIS A 54 1.32 -4.36 2.66
C HIS A 54 1.98 -3.52 1.55
N LEU A 55 1.22 -3.24 0.49
CA LEU A 55 1.65 -2.29 -0.54
C LEU A 55 1.88 -0.89 0.08
N PRO A 56 2.78 -0.08 -0.47
CA PRO A 56 2.96 1.31 -0.04
C PRO A 56 1.62 2.05 0.00
N GLU A 57 1.34 2.77 1.08
CA GLU A 57 0.12 3.60 1.26
C GLU A 57 -1.22 2.83 1.21
N MET A 58 -1.17 1.49 1.24
CA MET A 58 -2.35 0.64 1.21
C MET A 58 -2.57 -0.02 2.56
N HIS A 59 -3.06 0.78 3.51
CA HIS A 59 -3.39 0.32 4.86
C HIS A 59 -4.91 0.23 5.10
N ILE A 60 -5.34 -0.75 5.91
CA ILE A 60 -6.76 -0.91 6.28
C ILE A 60 -7.30 0.38 6.93
N HIS A 61 -6.51 0.98 7.83
CA HIS A 61 -6.87 2.22 8.53
C HIS A 61 -7.00 3.43 7.61
N GLU A 62 -6.44 3.37 6.40
CA GLU A 62 -6.46 4.45 5.42
C GLU A 62 -7.52 4.25 4.34
N GLY A 63 -8.41 3.25 4.50
CA GLY A 63 -9.50 3.03 3.55
C GLY A 63 -9.10 2.28 2.29
N ALA A 64 -8.03 1.46 2.34
CA ALA A 64 -7.57 0.67 1.20
C ALA A 64 -8.65 -0.28 0.62
N LEU A 65 -9.49 -0.89 1.47
CA LEU A 65 -10.50 -1.86 1.03
C LEU A 65 -11.55 -1.27 0.07
N PRO A 66 -12.19 -0.10 0.37
CA PRO A 66 -13.02 0.60 -0.60
C PRO A 66 -12.35 0.87 -1.94
N ILE A 67 -11.08 1.26 -1.95
CA ILE A 67 -10.32 1.55 -3.17
C ILE A 67 -10.14 0.27 -3.98
N LEU A 68 -9.61 -0.80 -3.35
CA LEU A 68 -9.43 -2.11 -3.98
C LEU A 68 -10.73 -2.63 -4.60
N TYR A 69 -11.84 -2.53 -3.86
CA TYR A 69 -13.13 -3.01 -4.31
C TYR A 69 -13.72 -2.16 -5.44
N LYS A 70 -13.57 -0.84 -5.38
CA LYS A 70 -14.02 0.08 -6.44
C LYS A 70 -13.26 -0.20 -7.74
N THR A 71 -11.94 -0.33 -7.67
CA THR A 71 -11.09 -0.68 -8.82
C THR A 71 -11.46 -2.04 -9.40
N TYR A 72 -11.82 -3.00 -8.54
CA TYR A 72 -12.23 -4.32 -9.00
C TYR A 72 -13.54 -4.24 -9.79
N ILE A 73 -14.55 -3.53 -9.27
CA ILE A 73 -15.82 -3.34 -9.97
C ILE A 73 -15.63 -2.65 -11.33
N SER A 74 -14.69 -1.71 -11.46
CA SER A 74 -14.45 -1.02 -12.75
C SER A 74 -13.76 -1.92 -13.79
N VAL A 75 -12.87 -2.81 -13.36
CA VAL A 75 -12.15 -3.73 -14.26
C VAL A 75 -12.97 -4.99 -14.55
N MET A 76 -13.84 -5.42 -13.63
CA MET A 76 -14.61 -6.67 -13.74
C MET A 76 -15.36 -6.85 -15.07
N PRO A 77 -16.04 -5.84 -15.66
CA PRO A 77 -16.71 -5.98 -16.96
C PRO A 77 -15.75 -6.26 -18.13
N GLN A 78 -14.46 -5.99 -17.97
CA GLN A 78 -13.43 -6.17 -18.99
C GLN A 78 -12.73 -7.54 -18.89
N MET A 79 -13.13 -8.36 -17.92
CA MET A 79 -12.58 -9.67 -17.63
C MET A 79 -13.59 -10.76 -17.98
N ASP A 80 -13.09 -11.90 -18.44
CA ASP A 80 -13.86 -13.09 -18.80
C ASP A 80 -14.10 -14.03 -17.60
N GLY A 81 -13.76 -13.60 -16.38
CA GLY A 81 -13.96 -14.35 -15.15
C GLY A 81 -13.32 -13.69 -13.93
N TYR A 82 -13.19 -14.46 -12.84
CA TYR A 82 -12.63 -14.03 -11.56
C TYR A 82 -11.10 -13.97 -11.61
N ILE A 83 -10.48 -13.18 -10.72
CA ILE A 83 -9.02 -13.11 -10.58
C ILE A 83 -8.53 -14.36 -9.84
N ASN A 84 -9.27 -14.78 -8.82
CA ASN A 84 -8.99 -15.96 -8.02
C ASN A 84 -9.93 -17.12 -8.40
N GLU A 85 -9.37 -18.15 -9.04
CA GLU A 85 -10.08 -19.36 -9.45
C GLU A 85 -9.80 -20.50 -8.46
N GLY A 86 -10.36 -20.38 -7.24
CA GLY A 86 -10.28 -21.43 -6.22
C GLY A 86 -8.87 -21.66 -5.67
N GLY A 87 -8.09 -20.59 -5.49
CA GLY A 87 -6.71 -20.64 -5.02
C GLY A 87 -5.68 -20.49 -6.13
N THR A 88 -6.09 -20.52 -7.41
CA THR A 88 -5.20 -20.27 -8.55
C THR A 88 -5.41 -18.85 -9.08
N LEU A 89 -4.33 -18.10 -9.22
CA LEU A 89 -4.37 -16.72 -9.70
C LEU A 89 -4.39 -16.67 -11.22
N ASN A 90 -5.38 -16.02 -11.80
CA ASN A 90 -5.39 -15.72 -13.23
C ASN A 90 -4.51 -14.48 -13.49
N LEU A 91 -3.28 -14.70 -13.97
CA LEU A 91 -2.27 -13.64 -14.09
C LEU A 91 -2.67 -12.52 -15.05
N LYS A 92 -3.35 -12.85 -16.16
CA LYS A 92 -3.80 -11.85 -17.13
C LYS A 92 -4.87 -10.93 -16.56
N ARG A 93 -5.81 -11.49 -15.79
CA ARG A 93 -6.85 -10.72 -15.09
C ARG A 93 -6.27 -9.92 -13.94
N PHE A 94 -5.32 -10.51 -13.21
CA PHE A 94 -4.62 -9.82 -12.12
C PHE A 94 -3.77 -8.65 -12.64
N GLU A 95 -3.08 -8.81 -13.76
CA GLU A 95 -2.30 -7.72 -14.37
C GLU A 95 -3.19 -6.54 -14.76
N LYS A 96 -4.33 -6.78 -15.43
CA LYS A 96 -5.33 -5.74 -15.71
C LYS A 96 -5.80 -5.01 -14.45
N TYR A 97 -6.01 -5.76 -13.37
CA TYR A 97 -6.41 -5.18 -12.09
C TYR A 97 -5.31 -4.30 -11.49
N MET A 98 -4.05 -4.76 -11.51
CA MET A 98 -2.89 -4.00 -11.02
C MET A 98 -2.61 -2.76 -11.88
N GLU A 99 -2.74 -2.85 -13.19
CA GLU A 99 -2.65 -1.71 -14.11
C GLU A 99 -3.68 -0.64 -13.75
N SER A 100 -4.94 -1.01 -13.53
CA SER A 100 -5.98 -0.06 -13.12
C SER A 100 -5.77 0.47 -11.70
N LEU A 101 -5.16 -0.31 -10.81
CA LEU A 101 -4.85 0.12 -9.44
C LEU A 101 -3.64 1.05 -9.39
N SER A 102 -2.74 1.01 -10.39
CA SER A 102 -1.49 1.77 -10.39
C SER A 102 -1.66 3.29 -10.36
N SER A 103 -2.81 3.81 -10.80
CA SER A 103 -3.12 5.25 -10.71
C SER A 103 -3.15 5.73 -9.26
N PHE A 104 -3.42 4.83 -8.31
CA PHE A 104 -3.42 5.13 -6.88
C PHE A 104 -2.06 5.64 -6.38
N ASP A 105 -0.95 5.07 -6.87
CA ASP A 105 0.38 5.51 -6.44
C ASP A 105 0.62 6.98 -6.78
N LEU A 106 0.20 7.38 -8.00
CA LEU A 106 0.38 8.75 -8.48
C LEU A 106 -0.55 9.72 -7.73
N GLU A 107 -1.81 9.34 -7.52
CA GLU A 107 -2.78 10.14 -6.75
C GLU A 107 -2.30 10.38 -5.31
N GLN A 108 -1.80 9.33 -4.65
CA GLN A 108 -1.24 9.45 -3.29
C GLN A 108 0.04 10.28 -3.25
N PHE A 109 0.89 10.14 -4.26
CA PHE A 109 2.08 10.95 -4.37
C PHE A 109 1.72 12.43 -4.55
N GLN A 110 0.73 12.74 -5.39
CA GLN A 110 0.23 14.10 -5.60
C GLN A 110 -0.29 14.72 -4.31
N GLU A 111 -1.15 14.01 -3.57
CA GLU A 111 -1.71 14.47 -2.31
C GLU A 111 -0.58 14.73 -1.28
N THR A 112 0.33 13.77 -1.13
CA THR A 112 1.46 13.89 -0.20
C THR A 112 2.39 15.04 -0.60
N ASN A 113 2.66 15.23 -1.89
CA ASN A 113 3.54 16.28 -2.38
C ASN A 113 2.90 17.66 -2.24
N ALA A 114 1.59 17.79 -2.46
CA ALA A 114 0.84 19.02 -2.22
C ALA A 114 0.89 19.42 -0.73
N ASP A 115 0.69 18.47 0.18
CA ASP A 115 0.80 18.69 1.62
C ASP A 115 2.20 19.16 2.03
N LEU A 116 3.24 18.55 1.45
CA LEU A 116 4.64 18.94 1.68
C LEU A 116 4.91 20.37 1.19
N LYS A 117 4.50 20.70 -0.03
CA LYS A 117 4.66 22.05 -0.61
C LYS A 117 3.93 23.10 0.23
N TYR A 118 2.73 22.78 0.72
CA TYR A 118 1.97 23.65 1.62
C TYR A 118 2.68 23.85 2.97
N PHE A 119 3.21 22.79 3.56
CA PHE A 119 3.99 22.89 4.79
C PHE A 119 5.26 23.74 4.62
N GLU A 120 6.00 23.51 3.53
CA GLU A 120 7.20 24.26 3.19
C GLU A 120 6.87 25.74 3.00
N GLY A 121 5.77 26.07 2.33
CA GLY A 121 5.30 27.44 2.16
C GLY A 121 4.95 28.14 3.48
N LYS A 122 4.41 27.41 4.47
CA LYS A 122 4.05 27.98 5.79
C LYS A 122 5.20 28.09 6.76
N THR A 123 6.18 27.19 6.68
CA THR A 123 7.25 27.08 7.68
C THR A 123 8.62 27.48 7.16
N GLY A 124 8.76 27.71 5.84
CA GLY A 124 10.03 28.03 5.19
C GLY A 124 11.04 26.89 5.20
N ARG A 125 10.65 25.66 5.58
CA ARG A 125 11.56 24.51 5.69
C ARG A 125 10.89 23.19 5.33
N ARG A 126 11.71 22.21 4.95
CA ARG A 126 11.25 20.84 4.71
C ARG A 126 10.92 20.12 6.05
N PRO A 127 9.80 19.38 6.13
CA PRO A 127 9.47 18.59 7.31
C PRO A 127 10.31 17.30 7.35
N ASN A 128 10.77 16.93 8.54
CA ASN A 128 11.45 15.64 8.75
C ASN A 128 10.44 14.47 8.75
N GLU A 129 10.91 13.22 8.70
CA GLU A 129 10.04 12.02 8.57
C GLU A 129 8.99 11.92 9.70
N LYS A 130 9.37 12.28 10.95
CA LYS A 130 8.44 12.27 12.09
C LYS A 130 7.39 13.37 12.00
N GLU A 131 7.78 14.57 11.57
CA GLU A 131 6.87 15.70 11.34
C GLU A 131 5.90 15.40 10.20
N ARG A 132 6.36 14.75 9.13
CA ARG A 132 5.52 14.28 8.02
C ARG A 132 4.42 13.35 8.51
N HIS A 133 4.78 12.33 9.30
CA HIS A 133 3.80 11.42 9.89
C HIS A 133 2.81 12.13 10.82
N SER A 134 3.28 13.06 11.65
CA SER A 134 2.42 13.85 12.54
C SER A 134 1.43 14.71 11.75
N TYR A 135 1.89 15.38 10.68
CA TYR A 135 1.06 16.22 9.84
C TYR A 135 -0.02 15.42 9.10
N LYS A 136 0.38 14.33 8.46
CA LYS A 136 -0.54 13.44 7.73
C LYS A 136 -1.65 12.93 8.64
N LYS A 137 -1.32 12.58 9.88
CA LYS A 137 -2.30 12.16 10.88
C LYS A 137 -3.26 13.29 11.25
N GLN A 138 -2.76 14.51 11.45
CA GLN A 138 -3.59 15.67 11.79
C GLN A 138 -4.53 16.07 10.65
N ILE A 139 -4.09 16.01 9.38
CA ILE A 139 -4.95 16.28 8.22
C ILE A 139 -6.12 15.30 8.16
N LYS A 140 -5.85 14.00 8.40
CA LYS A 140 -6.89 12.96 8.42
C LYS A 140 -7.88 13.10 9.57
N GLU A 141 -7.43 13.55 10.74
CA GLU A 141 -8.29 13.70 11.94
C GLU A 141 -9.09 15.01 11.97
N ASN A 142 -8.52 16.12 11.49
CA ASN A 142 -9.09 17.47 11.64
C ASN A 142 -9.62 18.09 10.33
N GLY A 143 -9.46 17.43 9.19
CA GLY A 143 -9.75 18.02 7.87
C GLY A 143 -8.76 19.13 7.49
N ALA A 144 -9.03 19.83 6.38
CA ALA A 144 -8.09 20.70 5.63
C ALA A 144 -7.58 21.98 6.35
N ASN A 145 -7.49 22.00 7.68
CA ASN A 145 -6.83 23.04 8.48
C ASN A 145 -5.89 22.40 9.52
N PRO A 146 -4.77 21.78 9.11
CA PRO A 146 -3.76 21.31 10.06
C PRO A 146 -3.04 22.50 10.71
N SER A 147 -3.12 22.59 12.04
CA SER A 147 -2.31 23.51 12.83
C SER A 147 -0.85 23.03 12.80
N PRO A 148 0.13 23.88 12.49
CA PRO A 148 1.53 23.51 12.64
C PRO A 148 1.84 22.98 14.05
N PRO A 149 2.70 21.96 14.20
CA PRO A 149 3.06 21.39 15.49
C PRO A 149 3.50 22.52 16.42
N GLU A 150 3.12 22.51 17.69
CA GLU A 150 3.34 23.65 18.59
C GLU A 150 4.80 24.11 18.65
N THR A 151 5.75 23.20 18.42
CA THR A 151 7.18 23.49 18.28
C THR A 151 7.49 24.52 17.18
N SER A 152 6.69 24.54 16.11
CA SER A 152 6.80 25.53 15.03
C SER A 152 6.15 26.86 15.38
N LEU A 153 5.09 26.90 16.19
CA LEU A 153 4.54 28.14 16.76
C LEU A 153 5.53 28.78 17.71
N GLU A 154 6.15 28.01 18.61
CA GLU A 154 7.20 28.51 19.51
C GLU A 154 8.41 29.03 18.75
N LYS A 155 8.81 28.34 17.66
CA LYS A 155 9.91 28.77 16.81
C LYS A 155 9.56 30.04 16.01
N LEU A 156 8.34 30.15 15.48
CA LEU A 156 7.85 31.36 14.81
C LEU A 156 7.72 32.53 15.78
N VAL A 157 7.27 32.30 17.01
CA VAL A 157 7.25 33.31 18.09
C VAL A 157 8.67 33.76 18.43
N ARG A 158 9.63 32.83 18.48
CA ARG A 158 11.04 33.17 18.70
C ARG A 158 11.65 33.95 17.53
N GLU A 159 11.45 33.50 16.29
CA GLU A 159 11.97 34.14 15.08
C GLU A 159 11.34 35.52 14.84
N SER A 160 10.05 35.69 15.11
CA SER A 160 9.39 37.01 15.08
C SER A 160 9.90 37.94 16.19
N LYS A 161 10.25 37.40 17.37
CA LYS A 161 10.91 38.17 18.43
C LYS A 161 12.33 38.60 18.06
N GLU A 162 13.06 37.75 17.32
CA GLU A 162 14.42 38.02 16.81
C GLU A 162 14.40 39.04 15.64
N MET A 163 13.37 39.05 14.79
CA MET A 163 13.19 40.06 13.73
C MET A 163 12.78 41.43 14.24
N ILE A 164 12.07 41.52 15.38
CA ILE A 164 11.72 42.81 16.00
C ILE A 164 12.96 43.50 16.59
N ASP A 165 13.99 42.72 16.98
CA ASP A 165 15.22 43.23 17.61
C ASP A 165 16.32 43.65 16.60
N THR A 166 16.13 43.34 15.30
CA THR A 166 17.17 43.49 14.26
C THR A 166 16.74 44.38 13.09
N SER A 167 15.93 45.41 13.35
CA SER A 167 15.61 46.44 12.35
C SER A 167 16.81 47.37 12.06
N SER A 168 17.87 46.83 11.45
CA SER A 168 18.82 47.60 10.65
C SER A 168 19.53 46.73 9.60
N LEU A 169 19.22 47.05 8.33
CA LEU A 169 19.97 46.82 7.08
C LEU A 169 19.85 45.49 6.30
N SER A 170 19.52 45.72 5.02
CA SER A 170 19.94 45.04 3.79
C SER A 170 19.04 43.98 3.16
N SER A 171 18.55 44.40 1.98
CA SER A 171 17.94 43.68 0.88
C SER A 171 18.84 42.61 0.24
N ASN A 172 18.20 41.83 -0.64
CA ASN A 172 18.70 41.02 -1.76
C ASN A 172 19.01 39.54 -1.51
N SER A 173 18.17 38.67 -2.08
CA SER A 173 18.62 37.41 -2.67
C SER A 173 17.84 37.12 -3.96
N ASP A 174 18.59 37.34 -5.05
CA ASP A 174 18.42 36.91 -6.43
C ASP A 174 17.94 35.45 -6.56
N SER A 175 16.77 35.25 -7.16
CA SER A 175 16.27 33.94 -7.58
C SER A 175 16.50 33.81 -9.08
N THR A 176 17.54 33.06 -9.44
CA THR A 176 17.77 32.61 -10.82
C THR A 176 16.64 31.69 -11.25
N ASP A 177 15.69 32.28 -11.97
CA ASP A 177 14.61 31.61 -12.68
C ASP A 177 15.18 31.01 -13.97
N SER A 178 15.36 29.70 -13.98
CA SER A 178 15.58 28.96 -15.21
C SER A 178 14.22 28.43 -15.65
N GLU A 179 13.56 29.18 -16.53
CA GLU A 179 12.35 28.77 -17.26
C GLU A 179 12.66 27.48 -18.04
N ASP A 180 12.27 26.35 -17.48
CA ASP A 180 12.28 25.06 -18.15
C ASP A 180 10.85 24.84 -18.69
N ASP A 181 10.68 24.93 -20.01
CA ASP A 181 9.41 24.79 -20.77
C ASP A 181 8.83 23.34 -20.69
N ARG A 182 8.94 22.66 -19.56
CA ARG A 182 8.29 21.37 -19.31
C ARG A 182 6.88 21.62 -18.77
N ASP A 183 5.89 21.03 -19.43
CA ASP A 183 4.51 21.01 -18.93
C ASP A 183 4.48 20.49 -17.47
N ASP A 184 3.65 21.09 -16.62
CA ASP A 184 3.52 20.79 -15.18
C ASP A 184 3.37 19.28 -14.87
N ASP A 185 2.67 18.54 -15.75
CA ASP A 185 2.49 17.09 -15.66
C ASP A 185 3.81 16.30 -15.85
N GLY A 186 4.68 16.78 -16.74
CA GLY A 186 6.01 16.18 -16.96
C GLY A 186 6.92 16.35 -15.75
N MET A 187 6.90 17.52 -15.12
CA MET A 187 7.65 17.79 -13.90
C MET A 187 7.19 16.88 -12.74
N LEU A 188 5.88 16.71 -12.60
CA LEU A 188 5.28 15.86 -11.57
C LEU A 188 5.67 14.38 -11.75
N MET A 189 5.68 13.88 -12.98
CA MET A 189 6.07 12.50 -13.28
C MET A 189 7.56 12.25 -12.99
N ASP A 190 8.42 13.24 -13.24
CA ASP A 190 9.84 13.19 -12.89
C ASP A 190 10.04 13.17 -11.36
N GLU A 191 9.31 14.02 -10.62
CA GLU A 191 9.32 14.01 -9.15
C GLU A 191 8.86 12.66 -8.59
N PHE A 192 7.78 12.08 -9.14
CA PHE A 192 7.26 10.77 -8.74
C PHE A 192 8.28 9.65 -9.00
N SER A 193 8.92 9.67 -10.17
CA SER A 193 9.94 8.68 -10.53
C SER A 193 11.14 8.73 -9.59
N GLN A 194 11.57 9.94 -9.20
CA GLN A 194 12.63 10.14 -8.20
C GLN A 194 12.20 9.66 -6.81
N HIS A 195 10.95 9.94 -6.42
CA HIS A 195 10.39 9.47 -5.16
C HIS A 195 10.43 7.95 -5.05
N LYS A 196 9.95 7.24 -6.08
CA LYS A 196 10.03 5.78 -6.14
C LYS A 196 11.47 5.28 -6.10
N ARG A 197 12.38 5.90 -6.85
CA ARG A 197 13.81 5.52 -6.83
C ARG A 197 14.39 5.61 -5.42
N ASN A 198 14.11 6.70 -4.70
CA ASN A 198 14.55 6.88 -3.31
C ASN A 198 13.95 5.83 -2.38
N TYR A 199 12.70 5.43 -2.59
CA TYR A 199 12.08 4.34 -1.84
C TYR A 199 12.84 3.02 -2.02
N TYR A 200 13.11 2.61 -3.25
CA TYR A 200 13.84 1.36 -3.53
C TYR A 200 15.29 1.39 -3.03
N MET A 201 15.95 2.54 -3.09
CA MET A 201 17.33 2.69 -2.58
C MET A 201 17.38 2.69 -1.05
N ASN A 202 16.46 3.40 -0.37
CA ASN A 202 16.55 3.60 1.07
C ASN A 202 15.84 2.51 1.88
N LYS A 203 14.70 1.98 1.41
CA LYS A 203 13.91 0.97 2.15
C LYS A 203 14.31 -0.46 1.77
N LEU A 204 14.59 -0.69 0.49
CA LEU A 204 14.97 -2.01 -0.04
C LEU A 204 16.49 -2.17 -0.23
N GLU A 205 17.27 -1.13 0.11
CA GLU A 205 18.74 -1.14 0.13
C GLU A 205 19.39 -1.51 -1.22
N TYR A 206 18.74 -1.16 -2.33
CA TYR A 206 19.28 -1.38 -3.66
C TYR A 206 20.33 -0.33 -4.03
N GLU A 207 21.53 -0.76 -4.45
CA GLU A 207 22.56 0.14 -4.99
C GLU A 207 22.12 0.83 -6.28
N LYS A 208 21.41 0.09 -7.15
CA LYS A 208 20.93 0.58 -8.44
C LYS A 208 19.53 0.05 -8.71
N VAL A 209 18.62 0.97 -9.05
CA VAL A 209 17.24 0.65 -9.43
C VAL A 209 17.19 0.55 -10.95
N ASN A 210 17.27 -0.68 -11.46
CA ASN A 210 17.16 -1.01 -12.87
C ASN A 210 15.84 -1.75 -13.15
N GLY A 211 15.43 -1.84 -14.41
CA GLY A 211 14.21 -2.54 -14.82
C GLY A 211 14.20 -4.03 -14.45
N GLU A 212 15.37 -4.68 -14.35
CA GLU A 212 15.50 -6.07 -13.89
C GLU A 212 15.17 -6.22 -12.39
N VAL A 213 15.65 -5.29 -11.56
CA VAL A 213 15.35 -5.29 -10.12
C VAL A 213 13.84 -5.13 -9.90
N LEU A 214 13.22 -4.17 -10.60
CA LEU A 214 11.78 -3.95 -10.51
C LEU A 214 10.97 -5.16 -11.00
N ARG A 215 11.41 -5.82 -12.08
CA ARG A 215 10.80 -7.05 -12.56
C ARG A 215 10.91 -8.16 -11.51
N SER A 216 12.09 -8.36 -10.92
CA SER A 216 12.29 -9.33 -9.86
C SER A 216 11.42 -9.04 -8.62
N GLN A 217 11.22 -7.76 -8.27
CA GLN A 217 10.31 -7.36 -7.20
C GLN A 217 8.86 -7.72 -7.53
N ALA A 218 8.40 -7.37 -8.74
CA ALA A 218 7.07 -7.70 -9.21
C ALA A 218 6.82 -9.22 -9.18
N GLU A 219 7.74 -10.01 -9.74
CA GLU A 219 7.65 -11.47 -9.74
C GLU A 219 7.64 -12.06 -8.33
N GLY A 220 8.50 -11.56 -7.44
CA GLY A 220 8.55 -11.98 -6.04
C GLY A 220 7.22 -11.73 -5.32
N TYR A 221 6.63 -10.55 -5.52
CA TYR A 221 5.36 -10.18 -4.92
C TYR A 221 4.18 -10.97 -5.50
N VAL A 222 4.11 -11.15 -6.83
CA VAL A 222 3.05 -11.96 -7.48
C VAL A 222 3.13 -13.42 -7.04
N ARG A 223 4.34 -13.99 -6.95
CA ARG A 223 4.57 -15.35 -6.42
C ARG A 223 4.10 -15.46 -4.98
N ALA A 224 4.34 -14.44 -4.17
CA ALA A 224 3.90 -14.39 -2.79
C ALA A 224 2.36 -14.43 -2.68
N ILE A 225 1.65 -13.64 -3.48
CA ILE A 225 0.17 -13.65 -3.51
C ILE A 225 -0.38 -15.02 -3.91
N GLN A 226 0.23 -15.68 -4.89
CA GLN A 226 -0.14 -17.04 -5.26
C GLN A 226 0.16 -18.06 -4.15
N TRP A 227 1.27 -17.92 -3.43
CA TRP A 227 1.59 -18.77 -2.28
C TRP A 227 0.52 -18.63 -1.18
N ASN A 228 0.11 -17.39 -0.87
CA ASN A 228 -0.96 -17.11 0.09
C ASN A 228 -2.29 -17.74 -0.34
N LEU A 229 -2.68 -17.54 -1.60
CA LEU A 229 -3.91 -18.15 -2.14
C LEU A 229 -3.89 -19.67 -1.98
N ASN A 230 -2.78 -20.33 -2.33
CA ASN A 230 -2.65 -21.77 -2.11
C ASN A 230 -2.71 -22.13 -0.62
N TYR A 231 -2.03 -21.40 0.25
CA TYR A 231 -2.03 -21.65 1.69
C TYR A 231 -3.45 -21.69 2.28
N TYR A 232 -4.32 -20.75 1.90
CA TYR A 232 -5.68 -20.67 2.43
C TYR A 232 -6.67 -21.64 1.76
N TYR A 233 -6.47 -22.02 0.51
CA TYR A 233 -7.42 -22.88 -0.24
C TYR A 233 -7.01 -24.35 -0.27
N ASN A 234 -5.72 -24.61 -0.48
CA ASN A 234 -5.14 -25.93 -0.77
C ASN A 234 -4.17 -26.41 0.33
N GLY A 235 -3.82 -25.53 1.27
CA GLY A 235 -2.79 -25.77 2.28
C GLY A 235 -1.40 -25.34 1.82
N VAL A 236 -0.38 -25.65 2.64
CA VAL A 236 1.00 -25.22 2.40
C VAL A 236 1.51 -25.79 1.06
N CYS A 237 1.84 -24.90 0.12
CA CYS A 237 2.41 -25.27 -1.17
C CYS A 237 3.95 -25.26 -1.19
N SER A 238 4.58 -24.60 -0.23
CA SER A 238 6.02 -24.68 0.01
C SER A 238 6.36 -24.31 1.46
N TRP A 239 7.07 -25.20 2.14
CA TRP A 239 7.58 -24.97 3.50
C TRP A 239 8.85 -24.13 3.54
N SER A 240 9.57 -24.03 2.43
CA SER A 240 10.87 -23.33 2.35
C SER A 240 10.77 -21.95 1.68
N TRP A 241 9.69 -21.70 0.94
CA TRP A 241 9.47 -20.42 0.29
C TRP A 241 9.21 -19.32 1.31
N TYR A 242 9.81 -18.16 1.09
CA TYR A 242 9.59 -16.94 1.87
C TYR A 242 9.71 -15.72 0.94
N TYR A 243 9.08 -14.61 1.32
CA TYR A 243 9.27 -13.33 0.64
C TYR A 243 10.57 -12.68 1.15
N PRO A 244 11.59 -12.48 0.30
CA PRO A 244 12.94 -12.12 0.77
C PRO A 244 13.14 -10.61 0.98
N HIS A 245 12.06 -9.84 1.07
CA HIS A 245 12.12 -8.39 1.24
C HIS A 245 11.24 -7.94 2.40
N ASN A 246 11.69 -6.92 3.13
CA ASN A 246 10.92 -6.35 4.25
C ASN A 246 9.79 -5.41 3.78
N TYR A 247 9.79 -5.03 2.51
CA TYR A 247 8.86 -4.06 1.92
C TYR A 247 8.31 -4.57 0.58
N ALA A 248 7.09 -4.14 0.25
CA ALA A 248 6.44 -4.44 -1.03
C ALA A 248 6.82 -3.40 -2.09
N PRO A 249 6.86 -3.76 -3.39
CA PRO A 249 7.02 -2.78 -4.45
C PRO A 249 5.80 -1.86 -4.59
N TYR A 250 5.97 -0.74 -5.29
CA TYR A 250 4.87 0.13 -5.71
C TYR A 250 3.95 -0.60 -6.70
N ILE A 251 2.66 -0.29 -6.66
CA ILE A 251 1.63 -0.92 -7.51
C ILE A 251 1.96 -0.71 -8.99
N SER A 252 2.38 0.49 -9.36
CA SER A 252 2.80 0.90 -10.71
C SER A 252 4.02 0.15 -11.26
N ASP A 253 4.79 -0.52 -10.40
CA ASP A 253 5.93 -1.34 -10.78
C ASP A 253 5.60 -2.84 -10.85
N ILE A 254 4.45 -3.27 -10.33
CA ILE A 254 3.95 -4.64 -10.46
C ILE A 254 3.26 -4.77 -11.83
N LYS A 255 4.05 -5.03 -12.87
CA LYS A 255 3.59 -5.16 -14.27
C LYS A 255 4.44 -6.17 -15.06
N ASN A 256 3.95 -6.58 -16.23
CA ASN A 256 4.59 -7.52 -17.15
C ASN A 256 4.83 -8.91 -16.53
N PHE A 257 3.83 -9.44 -15.84
CA PHE A 257 3.87 -10.75 -15.16
C PHE A 257 2.79 -11.73 -15.65
N ALA A 258 2.00 -11.38 -16.68
CA ALA A 258 0.97 -12.27 -17.23
C ALA A 258 1.48 -13.66 -17.64
N ASP A 259 2.73 -13.77 -18.09
CA ASP A 259 3.34 -15.02 -18.56
C ASP A 259 4.26 -15.68 -17.51
N LEU A 260 4.23 -15.18 -16.26
CA LEU A 260 5.07 -15.70 -15.18
C LEU A 260 4.67 -17.14 -14.82
N LYS A 261 5.67 -18.02 -14.72
CA LYS A 261 5.46 -19.39 -14.23
C LYS A 261 5.58 -19.43 -12.71
N LEU A 262 4.50 -19.83 -12.06
CA LEU A 262 4.40 -19.92 -10.61
C LEU A 262 4.47 -21.39 -10.19
N GLU A 263 5.68 -21.85 -9.89
CA GLU A 263 5.95 -23.20 -9.43
C GLU A 263 6.53 -23.14 -8.01
N PHE A 264 6.09 -24.08 -7.17
CA PHE A 264 6.51 -24.18 -5.77
C PHE A 264 7.02 -25.59 -5.49
N ASP A 265 8.20 -25.69 -4.87
CA ASP A 265 8.65 -26.93 -4.27
C ASP A 265 8.09 -27.02 -2.85
N LEU A 266 7.36 -28.10 -2.56
CA LEU A 266 6.74 -28.33 -1.25
C LEU A 266 7.80 -28.26 -0.14
N ALA A 267 9.02 -28.75 -0.40
CA ALA A 267 10.06 -28.90 0.62
C ALA A 267 9.56 -29.62 1.88
N LYS A 268 10.32 -29.57 2.97
CA LYS A 268 9.95 -30.18 4.27
C LYS A 268 9.90 -29.11 5.35
N PRO A 269 8.97 -29.21 6.32
CA PRO A 269 8.97 -28.34 7.48
C PRO A 269 10.25 -28.54 8.30
N PHE A 270 10.69 -27.49 8.97
CA PHE A 270 11.75 -27.58 9.98
C PHE A 270 11.33 -28.54 11.10
N ARG A 271 12.32 -29.21 11.69
CA ARG A 271 12.12 -29.94 12.95
C ARG A 271 11.87 -28.95 14.09
N PRO A 272 11.17 -29.35 15.18
CA PRO A 272 10.84 -28.43 16.27
C PRO A 272 12.03 -27.62 16.82
N PHE A 273 13.20 -28.25 16.98
CA PHE A 273 14.40 -27.56 17.46
C PHE A 273 15.07 -26.69 16.40
N GLU A 274 15.01 -27.07 15.11
CA GLU A 274 15.52 -26.24 14.01
C GLU A 274 14.68 -24.95 13.90
N GLN A 275 13.36 -25.07 14.02
CA GLN A 275 12.46 -23.92 14.05
C GLN A 275 12.74 -23.03 15.27
N LEU A 276 12.97 -23.62 16.44
CA LEU A 276 13.30 -22.86 17.66
C LEU A 276 14.57 -22.03 17.47
N LEU A 277 15.61 -22.62 16.87
CA LEU A 277 16.86 -21.93 16.54
C LEU A 277 16.68 -20.82 15.51
N ALA A 278 15.77 -21.00 14.55
CA ALA A 278 15.51 -20.01 13.50
C ALA A 278 14.69 -18.81 13.99
N VAL A 279 13.82 -18.99 14.99
CA VAL A 279 12.85 -17.97 15.44
C VAL A 279 13.29 -17.25 16.72
N LEU A 280 13.93 -17.94 17.66
CA LEU A 280 14.31 -17.31 18.93
C LEU A 280 15.56 -16.45 18.78
N PRO A 281 15.54 -15.18 19.24
CA PRO A 281 16.75 -14.40 19.35
C PRO A 281 17.66 -15.00 20.43
N ALA A 282 18.98 -14.76 20.31
CA ALA A 282 19.90 -15.06 21.39
C ALA A 282 19.45 -14.30 22.66
N ALA A 283 19.18 -15.03 23.74
CA ALA A 283 18.88 -14.41 25.01
C ALA A 283 20.06 -13.53 25.44
N ARG A 284 19.80 -12.24 25.67
CA ARG A 284 20.76 -11.31 26.29
C ARG A 284 20.76 -11.51 27.79
#